data_AF-A0A846DRT1-F1
#
_entry.id   AF-A0A846DRT1-F1
#
_cell.length_a   1.000
_cell.length_b   1.000
_cell.length_c   1.000
_cell.angle_alpha   90.00
_cell.angle_beta   90.00
_cell.angle_gamma   90.00
#
_symmetry.space_group_name_H-M   'P 1'
#
loop_
_entity.id
_entity.type
_entity.pdbx_description
1 polymer ?
#
loop_
_entity_poly.entity_id
_entity_poly.type
_entity_poly.pdbx_seq_one_letter_code
_entity_poly.pdbx_strand_id
1 'polypeptide(L)'
;MVSLRDTGKIVGPSASIQQIAKNCGLSFPLSLRDFINTSGCPFSQCVRLHIKVLTEPRDFTIDEMVEAMRIVYATAKIAVQIVSRETLSGSEFNDLQTVDVNDGCIGTTAEQDELFENDNFVGTNEIVIYFVRSTDPGLNGCASYPEGKPGAIVTRTASLWTLAHEVGHVLGLNHIAGEHQGCPDSNRDCCKTADFTRLMTGCSTSNITGTPTVSSTERNRMQNSSLSVVC
;
A
#
# COMPACT_ATOMS: atom_id res chain seq x y z
N MET A 1 -20.17 -17.47 2.63
CA MET A 1 -19.16 -17.92 1.64
C MET A 1 -19.35 -17.06 0.40
N VAL A 2 -18.72 -15.88 0.38
CA VAL A 2 -18.92 -14.89 -0.70
C VAL A 2 -18.00 -15.27 -1.85
N SER A 3 -18.58 -15.85 -2.91
CA SER A 3 -17.89 -16.08 -4.18
C SER A 3 -17.72 -14.72 -4.86
N LEU A 4 -16.50 -14.20 -4.83
CA LEU A 4 -16.06 -13.13 -5.71
C LEU A 4 -16.16 -13.67 -7.14
N ARG A 5 -17.29 -13.38 -7.80
CA ARG A 5 -17.46 -13.70 -9.21
C ARG A 5 -16.53 -12.80 -10.01
N ASP A 6 -15.54 -13.48 -10.56
CA ASP A 6 -14.56 -13.07 -11.53
C ASP A 6 -15.24 -12.39 -12.73
N THR A 7 -15.47 -11.08 -12.65
CA THR A 7 -16.03 -10.33 -13.78
C THR A 7 -14.97 -9.85 -14.77
N GLY A 8 -13.67 -10.11 -14.50
CA GLY A 8 -12.57 -9.95 -15.47
C GLY A 8 -12.49 -8.60 -16.18
N LYS A 9 -13.24 -7.60 -15.72
CA LYS A 9 -13.39 -6.29 -16.35
C LYS A 9 -12.55 -5.30 -15.57
N ILE A 10 -11.31 -5.15 -16.04
CA ILE A 10 -10.53 -3.95 -15.73
C ILE A 10 -11.23 -2.78 -16.42
N VAL A 11 -11.68 -1.80 -15.64
CA VAL A 11 -12.29 -0.56 -16.15
C VAL A 11 -11.14 0.33 -16.67
N GLY A 12 -10.92 0.30 -17.98
CA GLY A 12 -9.87 1.01 -18.74
C GLY A 12 -9.98 0.68 -20.24
N PRO A 13 -9.29 1.39 -21.16
CA PRO A 13 -9.61 1.38 -22.59
C PRO A 13 -9.49 -0.02 -23.22
N SER A 14 -10.65 -0.58 -23.56
CA SER A 14 -11.03 -1.58 -24.60
C SER A 14 -10.15 -2.80 -24.95
N ALA A 15 -9.02 -3.04 -24.31
CA ALA A 15 -8.27 -4.29 -24.48
C ALA A 15 -8.67 -5.29 -23.38
N SER A 16 -9.22 -6.45 -23.77
CA SER A 16 -9.44 -7.55 -22.83
C SER A 16 -8.10 -8.00 -22.23
N ILE A 17 -8.09 -8.54 -21.01
CA ILE A 17 -6.88 -9.12 -20.38
C ILE A 17 -6.18 -10.08 -21.36
N GLN A 18 -6.96 -10.83 -22.15
CA GLN A 18 -6.46 -11.68 -23.23
C GLN A 18 -5.68 -10.93 -24.32
N GLN A 19 -6.17 -9.78 -24.75
CA GLN A 19 -5.47 -8.96 -25.74
C GLN A 19 -4.20 -8.35 -25.17
N ILE A 20 -4.23 -7.89 -23.93
CA ILE A 20 -3.04 -7.33 -23.26
C ILE A 20 -1.98 -8.42 -23.12
N ALA A 21 -2.33 -9.57 -22.55
CA ALA A 21 -1.41 -10.68 -22.40
C ALA A 21 -0.87 -11.22 -23.73
N LYS A 22 -1.69 -11.28 -24.80
CA LYS A 22 -1.20 -11.58 -26.17
C LYS A 22 -0.17 -10.55 -26.64
N ASN A 23 -0.46 -9.26 -26.45
CA ASN A 23 0.47 -8.19 -26.82
C ASN A 23 1.77 -8.26 -25.99
N CYS A 24 1.70 -8.84 -24.78
CA CYS A 24 2.84 -9.09 -23.90
C CYS A 24 3.53 -10.45 -24.14
N GLY A 25 3.11 -11.24 -25.15
CA GLY A 25 3.71 -12.55 -25.44
C GLY A 25 3.45 -13.62 -24.38
N LEU A 26 2.46 -13.44 -23.50
CA LEU A 26 2.14 -14.38 -22.44
C LEU A 26 1.26 -15.52 -22.96
N SER A 27 1.55 -16.75 -22.52
CA SER A 27 0.86 -17.97 -22.98
C SER A 27 -0.44 -18.20 -22.21
N PHE A 28 -1.55 -18.45 -22.90
CA PHE A 28 -2.85 -18.75 -22.28
C PHE A 28 -3.07 -20.25 -22.02
N PRO A 29 -3.82 -20.62 -20.97
CA PRO A 29 -4.58 -19.76 -20.06
C PRO A 29 -3.72 -19.10 -18.97
N LEU A 30 -3.91 -17.79 -18.72
CA LEU A 30 -3.32 -17.07 -17.59
C LEU A 30 -4.40 -16.80 -16.54
N SER A 31 -4.10 -17.08 -15.27
CA SER A 31 -4.90 -16.54 -14.18
C SER A 31 -4.62 -15.04 -14.02
N LEU A 32 -5.54 -14.30 -13.37
CA LEU A 32 -5.29 -12.90 -12.98
C LEU A 32 -4.01 -12.79 -12.14
N ARG A 33 -3.74 -13.79 -11.29
CA ARG A 33 -2.50 -13.91 -10.52
C ARG A 33 -1.27 -14.03 -11.41
N ASP A 34 -1.29 -14.88 -12.43
CA ASP A 34 -0.14 -15.04 -13.34
C ASP A 34 0.12 -13.77 -14.15
N PHE A 35 -0.95 -13.09 -14.57
CA PHE A 35 -0.88 -11.83 -15.28
C PHE A 35 -0.28 -10.70 -14.42
N ILE A 36 -0.69 -10.61 -13.15
CA ILE A 36 -0.19 -9.61 -12.20
C ILE A 36 1.24 -9.91 -11.74
N ASN A 37 1.61 -11.19 -11.63
CA ASN A 37 2.94 -11.60 -11.17
C ASN A 37 4.03 -11.56 -12.27
N THR A 38 3.65 -11.34 -13.53
CA THR A 38 4.63 -11.24 -14.62
C THR A 38 5.29 -9.85 -14.58
N SER A 39 6.59 -9.81 -14.33
CA SER A 39 7.41 -8.59 -14.49
C SER A 39 7.51 -8.21 -15.97
N GLY A 40 7.28 -6.93 -16.28
CA GLY A 40 7.20 -6.40 -17.64
C GLY A 40 5.76 -6.22 -18.10
N CYS A 41 5.53 -6.16 -19.42
CA CYS A 41 4.23 -5.87 -20.02
C CYS A 41 3.08 -6.66 -19.33
N PRO A 42 2.01 -5.99 -18.84
CA PRO A 42 1.64 -4.60 -19.11
C PRO A 42 2.31 -3.54 -18.22
N PHE A 43 3.14 -3.95 -17.26
CA PHE A 43 3.79 -3.07 -16.31
C PHE A 43 5.07 -2.47 -16.88
N SER A 44 5.22 -1.17 -16.74
CA SER A 44 6.44 -0.45 -17.11
C SER A 44 7.36 -0.21 -15.91
N GLN A 45 6.80 -0.32 -14.71
CA GLN A 45 7.47 -0.05 -13.44
C GLN A 45 7.08 -1.12 -12.42
N CYS A 46 7.95 -1.37 -11.47
CA CYS A 46 7.83 -2.36 -10.41
C CYS A 46 8.16 -1.68 -9.08
N VAL A 47 7.35 -1.94 -8.06
CA VAL A 47 7.68 -1.66 -6.67
C VAL A 47 7.98 -2.96 -5.96
N ARG A 48 9.04 -2.95 -5.17
CA ARG A 48 9.57 -4.13 -4.49
C ARG A 48 9.35 -3.97 -3.00
N LEU A 49 8.60 -4.89 -2.41
CA LEU A 49 8.21 -4.86 -1.01
C LEU A 49 8.94 -5.96 -0.22
N HIS A 50 9.44 -5.59 0.95
CA HIS A 50 9.92 -6.51 1.97
C HIS A 50 8.98 -6.45 3.16
N ILE A 51 8.36 -7.57 3.50
CA ILE A 51 7.34 -7.65 4.53
C ILE A 51 7.95 -8.15 5.84
N LYS A 52 7.79 -7.38 6.91
CA LYS A 52 8.22 -7.70 8.27
C LYS A 52 6.98 -7.82 9.14
N VAL A 53 6.80 -8.95 9.81
CA VAL A 53 5.58 -9.22 10.59
C VAL A 53 5.93 -9.36 12.06
N LEU A 54 5.56 -8.37 12.88
CA LEU A 54 5.56 -8.47 14.34
C LEU A 54 4.22 -9.01 14.84
N THR A 55 3.13 -8.58 14.19
CA THR A 55 1.76 -9.02 14.46
C THR A 55 1.00 -9.18 13.14
N GLU A 56 0.41 -10.35 12.92
CA GLU A 56 -0.45 -10.60 11.76
C GLU A 56 -1.73 -9.74 11.83
N PRO A 57 -2.20 -9.17 10.70
CA PRO A 57 -3.46 -8.46 10.68
C PRO A 57 -4.65 -9.37 11.01
N ARG A 58 -5.69 -8.79 11.59
CA ARG A 58 -6.84 -9.55 12.11
C ARG A 58 -7.92 -9.78 11.07
N ASP A 59 -8.26 -8.72 10.33
CA ASP A 59 -9.48 -8.67 9.53
C ASP A 59 -9.23 -9.08 8.06
N PHE A 60 -7.99 -8.95 7.59
CA PHE A 60 -7.52 -9.35 6.27
C PHE A 60 -6.14 -9.99 6.37
N THR A 61 -5.86 -10.98 5.53
CA THR A 61 -4.51 -11.54 5.41
C THR A 61 -3.60 -10.58 4.65
N ILE A 62 -2.30 -10.66 4.93
CA ILE A 62 -1.28 -9.90 4.18
C ILE A 62 -1.40 -10.14 2.66
N ASP A 63 -1.67 -11.38 2.26
CA ASP A 63 -1.81 -11.74 0.84
C ASP A 63 -3.04 -11.07 0.19
N GLU A 64 -4.15 -10.94 0.91
CA GLU A 64 -5.33 -10.19 0.44
C GLU A 64 -5.03 -8.71 0.27
N MET A 65 -4.29 -8.11 1.21
CA MET A 65 -3.89 -6.70 1.14
C MET A 65 -2.92 -6.45 -0.03
N VAL A 66 -1.98 -7.37 -0.27
CA VAL A 66 -1.05 -7.31 -1.41
C VAL A 66 -1.81 -7.45 -2.74
N GLU A 67 -2.78 -8.38 -2.82
CA GLU A 67 -3.60 -8.54 -4.03
C GLU A 67 -4.47 -7.31 -4.29
N ALA A 68 -5.07 -6.73 -3.26
CA ALA A 68 -5.81 -5.49 -3.34
C ALA A 68 -4.93 -4.34 -3.86
N MET A 69 -3.71 -4.20 -3.33
CA MET A 69 -2.73 -3.23 -3.80
C MET A 69 -2.38 -3.43 -5.28
N ARG A 70 -2.14 -4.67 -5.70
CA ARG A 70 -1.84 -5.01 -7.10
C ARG A 70 -2.95 -4.57 -8.05
N ILE A 71 -4.22 -4.76 -7.68
CA ILE A 71 -5.37 -4.34 -8.48
C ILE A 71 -5.33 -2.83 -8.72
N VAL A 72 -5.09 -2.03 -7.69
CA VAL A 72 -5.07 -0.56 -7.81
C VAL A 72 -3.83 -0.09 -8.58
N TYR A 73 -2.65 -0.66 -8.28
CA TYR A 73 -1.37 -0.25 -8.87
C TYR A 73 -1.26 -0.66 -10.35
N ALA A 74 -1.95 -1.71 -10.76
CA ALA A 74 -2.07 -2.07 -12.17
C ALA A 74 -2.71 -0.96 -13.01
N THR A 75 -3.59 -0.14 -12.44
CA THR A 75 -4.16 1.03 -13.14
C THR A 75 -3.12 2.13 -13.44
N ALA A 76 -1.99 2.07 -12.73
CA ALA A 76 -0.78 2.89 -12.93
C ALA A 76 0.31 2.17 -13.72
N LYS A 77 0.05 0.96 -14.25
CA LYS A 77 1.07 0.10 -14.89
C LYS A 77 2.29 -0.17 -13.99
N ILE A 78 2.05 -0.26 -12.69
CA ILE A 78 3.05 -0.61 -11.68
C ILE A 78 2.77 -2.04 -11.19
N ALA A 79 3.74 -2.94 -11.32
CA ALA A 79 3.72 -4.25 -10.70
C ALA A 79 4.16 -4.19 -9.24
N VAL A 80 3.61 -5.06 -8.39
CA VAL A 80 3.97 -5.17 -6.97
C VAL A 80 4.64 -6.53 -6.73
N GLN A 81 5.92 -6.49 -6.41
CA GLN A 81 6.75 -7.66 -6.16
C GLN A 81 7.01 -7.80 -4.65
N ILE A 82 6.78 -8.99 -4.10
CA ILE A 82 7.22 -9.31 -2.74
C ILE A 82 8.61 -9.94 -2.87
N VAL A 83 9.64 -9.24 -2.40
CA VAL A 83 11.03 -9.69 -2.47
C VAL A 83 11.35 -10.61 -1.30
N SER A 84 10.94 -10.24 -0.09
CA SER A 84 11.04 -11.10 1.08
C SER A 84 9.85 -10.92 2.02
N ARG A 85 9.62 -11.94 2.84
CA ARG A 85 8.71 -11.90 3.98
C ARG A 85 9.38 -12.61 5.16
N GLU A 86 9.35 -12.00 6.33
CA GLU A 86 9.83 -12.60 7.56
C GLU A 86 9.00 -12.19 8.78
N THR A 87 9.06 -13.02 9.81
CA THR A 87 8.45 -12.76 11.11
C THR A 87 9.52 -12.22 12.04
N LEU A 88 9.27 -11.07 12.65
CA LEU A 88 10.09 -10.49 13.70
C LEU A 88 9.53 -10.94 15.05
N SER A 89 10.27 -11.77 15.76
CA SER A 89 9.85 -12.38 17.03
C SER A 89 11.01 -12.43 18.00
N GLY A 90 10.73 -12.19 19.28
CA GLY A 90 11.75 -12.08 20.31
C GLY A 90 11.34 -11.04 21.35
N SER A 91 11.99 -11.06 22.51
CA SER A 91 11.70 -10.11 23.59
C SER A 91 12.06 -8.67 23.23
N GLU A 92 13.01 -8.49 22.31
CA GLU A 92 13.44 -7.21 21.76
C GLU A 92 12.34 -6.49 20.99
N PHE A 93 11.32 -7.21 20.50
CA PHE A 93 10.19 -6.60 19.77
C PHE A 93 8.97 -6.31 20.64
N ASN A 94 9.03 -6.59 21.95
CA ASN A 94 7.87 -6.44 22.83
C ASN A 94 7.35 -5.01 22.88
N ASP A 95 8.29 -4.04 22.92
CA ASP A 95 7.98 -2.62 22.99
C ASP A 95 7.57 -2.07 21.61
N LEU A 96 8.03 -2.69 20.52
CA LEU A 96 7.70 -2.30 19.13
C LEU A 96 6.39 -2.89 18.60
N GLN A 97 5.60 -3.56 19.44
CA GLN A 97 4.27 -4.04 19.05
C GLN A 97 3.27 -2.89 18.88
N THR A 98 3.37 -1.86 19.73
CA THR A 98 2.67 -0.59 19.57
C THR A 98 3.72 0.45 19.25
N VAL A 99 3.64 1.10 18.10
CA VAL A 99 4.68 2.04 17.67
C VAL A 99 4.17 3.47 17.77
N ASP A 100 4.84 4.31 18.55
CA ASP A 100 4.65 5.76 18.53
C ASP A 100 4.99 6.30 17.14
N VAL A 101 4.07 7.04 16.53
CA VAL A 101 4.23 7.64 15.19
C VAL A 101 4.02 9.15 15.19
N ASN A 102 3.98 9.77 16.37
CA ASN A 102 3.57 11.16 16.59
C ASN A 102 2.16 11.47 16.04
N ASP A 103 1.66 12.67 16.35
CA ASP A 103 0.41 13.16 15.79
C ASP A 103 0.50 13.34 14.26
N GLY A 104 -0.27 12.53 13.53
CA GLY A 104 -0.42 12.63 12.08
C GLY A 104 0.72 12.04 11.24
N CYS A 105 1.58 11.18 11.79
CA CYS A 105 2.67 10.56 11.02
C CYS A 105 3.63 11.57 10.37
N ILE A 106 3.97 12.64 11.10
CA ILE A 106 4.85 13.70 10.62
C ILE A 106 6.26 13.49 11.20
N GLY A 107 7.21 13.11 10.35
CA GLY A 107 8.56 12.75 10.78
C GLY A 107 8.60 11.41 11.52
N THR A 108 9.79 10.94 11.88
CA THR A 108 9.95 9.67 12.61
C THR A 108 10.11 9.87 14.11
N THR A 109 9.68 8.89 14.88
CA THR A 109 9.95 8.73 16.30
C THR A 109 11.14 7.80 16.54
N ALA A 110 11.63 7.75 17.79
CA ALA A 110 12.66 6.79 18.18
C ALA A 110 12.22 5.33 17.99
N GLU A 111 10.95 5.01 18.23
CA GLU A 111 10.41 3.66 18.04
C GLU A 111 10.31 3.30 16.55
N GLN A 112 9.98 4.27 15.68
CA GLN A 112 10.06 4.07 14.23
C GLN A 112 11.50 3.86 13.79
N ASP A 113 12.44 4.66 14.28
CA ASP A 113 13.86 4.50 13.95
C ASP A 113 14.36 3.11 14.37
N GLU A 114 14.06 2.67 15.60
CA GLU A 114 14.42 1.34 16.12
C GLU A 114 13.78 0.20 15.30
N LEU A 115 12.50 0.32 14.95
CA LEU A 115 11.81 -0.67 14.12
C LEU A 115 12.48 -0.79 12.74
N PHE A 116 12.82 0.34 12.12
CA PHE A 116 13.45 0.39 10.80
C PHE A 116 14.95 -0.01 10.82
N GLU A 117 15.60 -0.15 11.97
CA GLU A 117 16.89 -0.84 12.07
C GLU A 117 16.80 -2.34 11.74
N ASN A 118 15.59 -2.91 11.73
CA ASN A 118 15.33 -4.30 11.38
C ASN A 118 14.96 -4.48 9.90
N ASP A 119 15.40 -3.56 9.03
CA ASP A 119 15.17 -3.64 7.58
C ASP A 119 15.91 -4.83 6.95
N ASN A 120 16.96 -5.36 7.60
CA ASN A 120 17.80 -6.46 7.15
C ASN A 120 18.36 -6.24 5.74
N PHE A 121 18.96 -5.07 5.51
CA PHE A 121 19.67 -4.72 4.26
C PHE A 121 18.76 -4.61 3.03
N VAL A 122 17.55 -4.07 3.20
CA VAL A 122 16.66 -3.70 2.09
C VAL A 122 17.37 -2.70 1.19
N GLY A 123 17.23 -2.88 -0.13
CA GLY A 123 17.85 -1.98 -1.10
C GLY A 123 17.29 -0.56 -1.02
N THR A 124 18.09 0.45 -1.39
CA THR A 124 17.69 1.87 -1.31
C THR A 124 16.53 2.26 -2.23
N ASN A 125 16.18 1.41 -3.21
CA ASN A 125 15.05 1.58 -4.11
C ASN A 125 13.92 0.56 -3.83
N GLU A 126 13.92 -0.06 -2.67
CA GLU A 126 12.98 -1.11 -2.25
C GLU A 126 12.30 -0.68 -0.96
N ILE A 127 11.07 -1.13 -0.73
CA ILE A 127 10.20 -0.61 0.32
C ILE A 127 10.04 -1.66 1.42
N VAL A 128 10.28 -1.28 2.67
CA VAL A 128 10.03 -2.15 3.82
C VAL A 128 8.66 -1.86 4.44
N ILE A 129 7.90 -2.92 4.73
CA ILE A 129 6.56 -2.82 5.33
C ILE A 129 6.53 -3.58 6.65
N TYR A 130 6.23 -2.90 7.74
CA TYR A 130 6.09 -3.49 9.07
C TYR A 130 4.63 -3.68 9.44
N PHE A 131 4.23 -4.92 9.74
CA PHE A 131 2.95 -5.23 10.32
C PHE A 131 3.05 -5.31 11.84
N VAL A 132 2.41 -4.35 12.53
CA VAL A 132 2.47 -4.16 13.99
C VAL A 132 1.07 -4.29 14.61
N ARG A 133 0.98 -4.38 15.93
CA ARG A 133 -0.32 -4.49 16.60
C ARG A 133 -1.13 -3.20 16.48
N SER A 134 -0.50 -2.06 16.73
CA SER A 134 -1.13 -0.74 16.71
C SER A 134 -0.08 0.37 16.59
N THR A 135 -0.51 1.60 16.35
CA THR A 135 0.31 2.80 16.55
C THR A 135 -0.21 3.61 17.74
N ASP A 136 0.60 4.54 18.23
CA ASP A 136 0.17 5.62 19.12
C ASP A 136 0.52 6.99 18.49
N PRO A 137 -0.45 7.87 18.18
CA PRO A 137 -1.89 7.66 18.28
C PRO A 137 -2.39 6.53 17.38
N GLY A 138 -3.58 6.00 17.68
CA GLY A 138 -4.16 4.85 16.97
C GLY A 138 -4.54 5.18 15.53
N LEU A 139 -3.76 4.67 14.57
CA LEU A 139 -3.97 4.81 13.13
C LEU A 139 -4.05 3.43 12.45
N ASN A 140 -4.53 3.40 11.21
CA ASN A 140 -4.51 2.19 10.39
C ASN A 140 -3.10 1.87 9.87
N GLY A 141 -2.28 2.90 9.66
CA GLY A 141 -0.93 2.79 9.13
C GLY A 141 -0.21 4.13 9.21
N CYS A 142 1.07 4.10 8.86
CA CYS A 142 1.94 5.26 8.87
C CYS A 142 3.06 5.11 7.84
N ALA A 143 3.15 6.04 6.90
CA ALA A 143 4.18 6.06 5.86
C ALA A 143 5.32 7.07 6.13
N SER A 144 5.53 7.43 7.39
CA SER A 144 6.74 8.16 7.80
C SER A 144 7.86 7.17 8.09
N TYR A 145 9.05 7.45 7.58
CA TYR A 145 10.18 6.53 7.61
C TYR A 145 11.53 7.26 7.70
N PRO A 146 12.58 6.63 8.26
CA PRO A 146 13.89 7.27 8.39
C PRO A 146 14.55 7.50 7.02
N GLU A 147 15.44 8.49 6.93
CA GLU A 147 16.16 8.77 5.68
C GLU A 147 16.88 7.51 5.16
N GLY A 148 16.70 7.23 3.86
CA GLY A 148 17.31 6.07 3.21
C GLY A 148 16.60 4.73 3.44
N LYS A 149 15.56 4.69 4.28
CA LYS A 149 14.79 3.47 4.59
C LYS A 149 13.31 3.61 4.20
N PRO A 150 12.99 3.77 2.91
CA PRO A 150 11.61 3.97 2.46
C PRO A 150 10.71 2.82 2.90
N GLY A 151 9.61 3.13 3.55
CA GLY A 151 8.76 2.11 4.12
C GLY A 151 7.53 2.64 4.83
N ALA A 152 6.76 1.71 5.37
CA ALA A 152 5.54 2.03 6.10
C ALA A 152 5.23 1.01 7.19
N ILE A 153 4.43 1.45 8.14
CA ILE A 153 3.82 0.64 9.20
C ILE A 153 2.36 0.41 8.83
N VAL A 154 1.87 -0.81 9.02
CA VAL A 154 0.47 -1.21 8.84
C VAL A 154 0.00 -1.90 10.12
N THR A 155 -1.11 -1.47 10.69
CA THR A 155 -1.58 -2.00 11.98
C THR A 155 -2.46 -3.23 11.82
N ARG A 156 -2.64 -3.98 12.91
CA ARG A 156 -3.44 -5.20 12.93
C ARG A 156 -4.90 -4.98 12.52
N THR A 157 -5.44 -3.79 12.79
CA THR A 157 -6.83 -3.38 12.49
C THR A 157 -6.94 -2.63 11.17
N ALA A 158 -5.89 -2.62 10.36
CA ALA A 158 -5.87 -2.00 9.05
C ALA A 158 -6.98 -2.58 8.14
N SER A 159 -7.53 -1.71 7.30
CA SER A 159 -8.44 -2.13 6.22
C SER A 159 -7.68 -2.84 5.10
N LEU A 160 -8.42 -3.50 4.20
CA LEU A 160 -7.90 -4.13 2.99
C LEU A 160 -7.02 -3.19 2.14
N TRP A 161 -7.33 -1.89 2.14
CA TRP A 161 -6.69 -0.89 1.28
C TRP A 161 -5.53 -0.15 1.95
N THR A 162 -5.31 -0.34 3.26
CA THR A 162 -4.29 0.40 4.00
C THR A 162 -2.88 0.16 3.45
N LEU A 163 -2.50 -1.08 3.15
CA LEU A 163 -1.18 -1.35 2.57
C LEU A 163 -0.94 -0.53 1.30
N ALA A 164 -1.92 -0.51 0.40
CA ALA A 164 -1.82 0.22 -0.86
C ALA A 164 -1.74 1.73 -0.65
N HIS A 165 -2.47 2.25 0.34
CA HIS A 165 -2.51 3.66 0.73
C HIS A 165 -1.16 4.12 1.30
N GLU A 166 -0.62 3.38 2.27
CA GLU A 166 0.67 3.72 2.88
C GLU A 166 1.82 3.65 1.88
N VAL A 167 1.86 2.61 1.03
CA VAL A 167 2.84 2.57 -0.06
C VAL A 167 2.62 3.72 -1.05
N GLY A 168 1.38 4.19 -1.22
CA GLY A 168 1.08 5.38 -2.02
C GLY A 168 1.79 6.61 -1.49
N HIS A 169 1.75 6.83 -0.17
CA HIS A 169 2.52 7.88 0.49
C HIS A 169 4.02 7.73 0.31
N VAL A 170 4.57 6.51 0.45
CA VAL A 170 6.00 6.23 0.21
C VAL A 170 6.39 6.57 -1.24
N LEU A 171 5.48 6.38 -2.20
CA LEU A 171 5.66 6.77 -3.60
C LEU A 171 5.40 8.27 -3.87
N GLY A 172 5.20 9.07 -2.82
CA GLY A 172 5.08 10.53 -2.89
C GLY A 172 3.67 11.04 -3.16
N LEU A 173 2.64 10.23 -2.92
CA LEU A 173 1.25 10.68 -2.93
C LEU A 173 0.88 11.38 -1.61
N ASN A 174 -0.03 12.34 -1.69
CA ASN A 174 -0.62 13.01 -0.53
C ASN A 174 -2.09 12.66 -0.43
N HIS A 175 -2.70 12.89 0.74
CA HIS A 175 -4.15 12.84 0.87
C HIS A 175 -4.84 13.82 -0.08
N ILE A 176 -6.09 13.52 -0.41
CA ILE A 176 -6.90 14.39 -1.27
C ILE A 176 -7.10 15.75 -0.59
N ALA A 177 -6.69 16.80 -1.29
CA ALA A 177 -6.80 18.16 -0.77
C ALA A 177 -8.27 18.53 -0.50
N GLY A 178 -8.54 19.08 0.67
CA GLY A 178 -9.87 19.59 1.04
C GLY A 178 -10.67 18.70 1.99
N GLU A 179 -10.32 17.42 2.15
CA GLU A 179 -11.10 16.47 2.96
C GLU A 179 -11.19 16.83 4.46
N HIS A 180 -10.21 17.58 4.96
CA HIS A 180 -10.13 18.05 6.35
C HIS A 180 -10.50 19.54 6.53
N GLN A 181 -11.03 20.20 5.50
CA GLN A 181 -11.30 21.65 5.58
C GLN A 181 -12.61 21.96 6.31
N GLY A 182 -12.53 22.88 7.29
CA GLY A 182 -13.70 23.38 8.02
C GLY A 182 -14.25 22.40 9.04
N CYS A 183 -13.38 21.55 9.59
CA CYS A 183 -13.75 20.55 10.58
C CYS A 183 -13.93 21.19 11.96
N PRO A 184 -14.98 20.82 12.73
CA PRO A 184 -15.08 21.27 14.11
C PRO A 184 -13.90 20.74 14.91
N ASP A 185 -13.44 21.48 15.92
CA ASP A 185 -12.32 21.03 16.78
C ASP A 185 -12.57 19.68 17.45
N SER A 186 -13.84 19.33 17.65
CA SER A 186 -14.27 18.04 18.21
C SER A 186 -14.22 16.87 17.23
N ASN A 187 -14.06 17.13 15.93
CA ASN A 187 -13.88 16.10 14.91
C ASN A 187 -13.11 16.70 13.73
N ARG A 188 -11.78 16.63 13.80
CA ARG A 188 -10.86 17.19 12.79
C ARG A 188 -10.73 16.34 11.54
N ASP A 189 -11.32 15.15 11.54
CA ASP A 189 -11.18 14.19 10.47
C ASP A 189 -12.44 14.14 9.61
N CYS A 190 -12.26 14.38 8.32
CA CYS A 190 -13.27 14.09 7.30
C CYS A 190 -14.62 14.81 7.45
N CYS A 191 -14.62 16.13 7.57
CA CYS A 191 -15.83 16.91 7.78
C CYS A 191 -16.45 17.49 6.49
N LYS A 192 -15.70 17.54 5.38
CA LYS A 192 -16.19 18.05 4.09
C LYS A 192 -15.57 17.26 2.94
N THR A 193 -16.40 16.88 1.98
CA THR A 193 -15.97 16.36 0.66
C THR A 193 -15.13 15.07 0.67
N ALA A 194 -15.42 14.14 1.58
CA ALA A 194 -14.81 12.81 1.57
C ALA A 194 -15.00 12.11 0.21
N ASP A 195 -13.93 11.59 -0.38
CA ASP A 195 -14.00 10.76 -1.58
C ASP A 195 -13.54 9.33 -1.26
N PHE A 196 -14.48 8.54 -0.76
CA PHE A 196 -14.28 7.12 -0.44
C PHE A 196 -14.12 6.21 -1.66
N THR A 197 -14.10 6.76 -2.88
CA THR A 197 -13.80 6.01 -4.11
C THR A 197 -12.32 6.13 -4.51
N ARG A 198 -11.53 6.90 -3.76
CA ARG A 198 -10.13 7.19 -4.04
C ARG A 198 -9.22 6.55 -3.01
N LEU A 199 -8.08 6.07 -3.50
CA LEU A 199 -7.11 5.37 -2.64
C LEU A 199 -6.56 6.31 -1.56
N MET A 200 -6.24 7.55 -1.92
CA MET A 200 -5.59 8.53 -1.05
C MET A 200 -6.56 9.37 -0.23
N THR A 201 -7.74 8.85 0.12
CA THR A 201 -8.62 9.56 1.05
C THR A 201 -7.95 9.67 2.43
N GLY A 202 -7.86 10.88 2.97
CA GLY A 202 -7.39 11.14 4.35
C GLY A 202 -8.45 10.80 5.40
N CYS A 203 -9.64 10.41 4.96
CA CYS A 203 -10.79 10.10 5.80
C CYS A 203 -10.84 8.65 6.31
N SER A 204 -9.69 8.01 6.54
CA SER A 204 -9.54 6.57 6.83
C SER A 204 -9.83 5.63 5.65
N THR A 205 -8.90 4.70 5.44
CA THR A 205 -9.00 3.63 4.45
C THR A 205 -10.14 2.64 4.75
N SER A 206 -10.60 2.56 6.00
CA SER A 206 -11.75 1.72 6.38
C SER A 206 -13.07 2.19 5.77
N ASN A 207 -13.15 3.46 5.34
CA ASN A 207 -14.33 4.01 4.70
C ASN A 207 -14.36 3.81 3.18
N ILE A 208 -13.26 3.32 2.57
CA ILE A 208 -13.18 3.11 1.12
C ILE A 208 -14.24 2.11 0.67
N THR A 209 -14.96 2.46 -0.39
CA THR A 209 -16.02 1.64 -0.98
C THR A 209 -15.60 1.09 -2.34
N GLY A 210 -15.82 -0.22 -2.55
CA GLY A 210 -15.42 -0.89 -3.78
C GLY A 210 -13.91 -0.91 -4.00
N THR A 211 -13.47 -0.98 -5.26
CA THR A 211 -12.07 -0.86 -5.64
C THR A 211 -11.71 0.62 -5.80
N PRO A 212 -10.79 1.17 -4.99
CA PRO A 212 -10.45 2.58 -5.08
C PRO A 212 -9.66 2.89 -6.35
N THR A 213 -9.69 4.16 -6.73
CA THR A 213 -8.98 4.69 -7.90
C THR A 213 -7.83 5.59 -7.50
N VAL A 214 -6.85 5.70 -8.40
CA VAL A 214 -5.81 6.73 -8.40
C VAL A 214 -5.97 7.58 -9.66
N SER A 215 -5.91 8.90 -9.49
CA SER A 215 -5.99 9.89 -10.56
C SER A 215 -4.79 9.84 -11.49
N SER A 216 -4.89 10.45 -12.67
CA SER A 216 -3.77 10.52 -13.60
C SER A 216 -2.53 11.21 -13.02
N THR A 217 -2.72 12.25 -12.19
CA THR A 217 -1.60 12.94 -11.53
C THR A 217 -0.91 12.05 -10.50
N GLU A 218 -1.67 11.32 -9.68
CA GLU A 218 -1.11 10.35 -8.73
C GLU A 218 -0.38 9.22 -9.45
N ARG A 219 -0.95 8.67 -10.53
CA ARG A 219 -0.28 7.64 -11.33
C ARG A 219 1.06 8.12 -11.88
N ASN A 220 1.10 9.33 -12.44
CA ASN A 220 2.35 9.92 -12.93
C ASN A 220 3.36 10.13 -11.79
N ARG A 221 2.90 10.54 -10.60
CA ARG A 221 3.76 10.69 -9.41
C ARG A 221 4.37 9.36 -9.00
N MET A 222 3.55 8.31 -8.87
CA MET A 222 4.01 6.96 -8.51
C MET A 222 5.02 6.43 -9.53
N GLN A 223 4.74 6.56 -10.83
CA GLN A 223 5.62 6.08 -11.91
C GLN A 223 6.98 6.80 -11.94
N ASN A 224 7.04 8.06 -11.53
CA ASN A 224 8.26 8.87 -11.51
C ASN A 224 8.99 8.82 -10.16
N SER A 225 8.48 8.06 -9.17
CA SER A 225 9.19 7.81 -7.92
C SER A 225 10.50 7.05 -8.19
N SER A 226 11.57 7.36 -7.47
CA SER A 226 12.81 6.59 -7.52
C SER A 226 12.65 5.15 -7.01
N LEU A 227 11.57 4.87 -6.29
CA LEU A 227 11.21 3.55 -5.77
C LEU A 227 10.39 2.72 -6.76
N SER A 228 9.94 3.35 -7.86
CA SER A 228 9.37 2.65 -9.01
C SER A 228 10.50 2.37 -9.99
N VAL A 229 10.96 1.13 -10.02
CA VAL A 229 12.07 0.70 -10.90
C VAL A 229 11.53 0.00 -12.14
N VAL A 230 12.29 0.03 -13.22
CA VAL A 230 11.93 -0.72 -14.43
C VAL A 230 11.82 -2.21 -14.08
N CYS A 231 10.67 -2.79 -14.41
CA CYS A 231 10.52 -4.25 -14.53
C CYS A 231 11.34 -4.72 -15.75
#